data_AF-A0A9D6KA92-F1
#
_entry.id   AF-A0A9D6KA92-F1
#
_cell.length_a   1.000
_cell.length_b   1.000
_cell.length_c   1.000
_cell.angle_alpha   90.00
_cell.angle_beta   90.00
_cell.angle_gamma   90.00
#
_symmetry.space_group_name_H-M   'P 1'
#
loop_
_entity.id
_entity.type
_entity.pdbx_description
1 polymer ?
#
loop_
_entity_poly.entity_id
_entity_poly.type
_entity_poly.pdbx_seq_one_letter_code
_entity_poly.pdbx_strand_id
1 'polypeptide(L)'
;MLAALSDSGLTIVLHDTIVRRRRRVQGVGHYGVRSMRMILPPLKERRVIHRSLSVFFQAHHTADFNRAVGALCRFFNLKRPSIEWFEYIDWGRTAGKTYEDGKIHLVHPENWKNGRKYNSERQWVNMVFHEMGHYVFWSDAERKADTFAFRMTRGTAANGVRTNGYHPPTNGRARQKKRAAS
;
A
#
# COMPACT_ATOMS: atom_id res chain seq x y z
N MET A 1 3.75 42.73 -4.00
CA MET A 1 4.93 41.87 -4.21
C MET A 1 5.37 41.34 -2.86
N LEU A 2 5.00 40.10 -2.50
CA LEU A 2 5.50 39.38 -1.33
C LEU A 2 5.30 37.88 -1.56
N ALA A 3 6.42 37.15 -1.48
CA ALA A 3 6.54 35.74 -1.81
C ALA A 3 5.89 34.84 -0.75
N ALA A 4 5.22 33.77 -1.19
CA ALA A 4 4.87 32.65 -0.33
C ALA A 4 5.64 31.41 -0.79
N LEU A 5 6.56 30.98 0.09
CA LEU A 5 7.43 29.83 -0.06
C LEU A 5 6.59 28.54 -0.16
N SER A 6 6.90 27.74 -1.18
CA SER A 6 6.39 26.40 -1.39
C SER A 6 7.01 25.45 -0.35
N ASP A 7 6.26 25.18 0.72
CA ASP A 7 6.59 24.13 1.67
C ASP A 7 5.67 22.92 1.42
N SER A 8 6.12 22.02 0.53
CA SER A 8 5.41 20.79 0.20
C SER A 8 5.76 19.69 1.21
N GLY A 9 5.39 19.92 2.47
CA GLY A 9 5.40 18.91 3.53
C GLY A 9 4.15 18.04 3.47
N LEU A 10 4.17 16.99 2.65
CA LEU A 10 3.09 16.00 2.60
C LEU A 10 3.20 15.03 3.79
N THR A 11 2.60 15.40 4.92
CA THR A 11 2.48 14.55 6.11
C THR A 11 1.43 13.46 5.88
N ILE A 12 1.85 12.19 5.84
CA ILE A 12 0.94 11.04 5.90
C ILE A 12 0.63 10.79 7.37
N VAL A 13 -0.52 11.28 7.83
CA VAL A 13 -1.03 10.96 9.17
C VAL A 13 -1.75 9.61 9.08
N LEU A 14 -1.11 8.53 9.53
CA LEU A 14 -1.79 7.30 9.94
C LEU A 14 -2.58 7.65 11.20
N HIS A 15 -3.89 7.91 11.06
CA HIS A 15 -4.74 8.19 12.20
C HIS A 15 -5.10 6.87 12.89
N ASP A 16 -4.38 6.58 13.97
CA ASP A 16 -4.81 5.65 15.00
C ASP A 16 -6.00 6.22 15.77
N THR A 17 -6.96 5.33 16.04
CA THR A 17 -8.18 5.61 16.78
C THR A 17 -7.89 5.50 18.27
N ILE A 18 -7.43 6.57 18.92
CA ILE A 18 -7.34 6.60 20.40
C ILE A 18 -7.84 7.96 20.92
N VAL A 19 -8.98 7.90 21.61
CA VAL A 19 -9.49 8.95 22.50
C VAL A 19 -8.46 9.24 23.59
N ARG A 20 -7.91 10.47 23.69
CA ARG A 20 -7.46 11.02 24.98
C ARG A 20 -7.24 12.54 24.99
N ARG A 21 -7.97 13.16 25.92
CA ARG A 21 -7.83 14.45 26.62
C ARG A 21 -6.60 15.32 26.31
N ARG A 22 -6.89 16.61 26.08
CA ARG A 22 -5.97 17.77 26.15
C ARG A 22 -5.11 17.76 27.42
N ARG A 23 -3.78 17.77 27.27
CA ARG A 23 -2.87 18.57 28.11
C ARG A 23 -1.71 19.08 27.24
N ARG A 24 -1.42 20.37 27.39
CA ARG A 24 -0.36 21.14 26.72
C ARG A 24 0.94 20.89 27.47
N VAL A 25 1.98 20.38 26.81
CA VAL A 25 3.37 20.50 27.27
C VAL A 25 4.24 20.76 26.02
N GLN A 26 4.93 21.89 26.02
CA GLN A 26 5.92 22.27 25.01
C GLN A 26 7.18 21.42 25.20
N GLY A 27 7.68 20.83 24.12
CA GLY A 27 8.93 20.09 24.06
C GLY A 27 9.21 19.71 22.61
N VAL A 28 9.91 20.58 21.88
CA VAL A 28 10.23 20.40 20.47
C VAL A 28 11.44 19.46 20.37
N GLY A 29 11.17 18.15 20.40
CA GLY A 29 12.10 17.13 19.94
C GLY A 29 11.86 16.88 18.45
N HIS A 30 12.82 17.27 17.60
CA HIS A 30 12.80 16.98 16.16
C HIS A 30 13.08 15.48 15.94
N TYR A 31 12.07 14.63 16.18
CA TYR A 31 12.10 13.25 15.72
C TYR A 31 11.89 13.26 14.21
N GLY A 32 12.99 13.22 13.46
CA GLY A 32 12.94 12.94 12.03
C GLY A 32 12.18 11.63 11.82
N VAL A 33 10.98 11.72 11.24
CA VAL A 33 10.15 10.55 10.94
C VAL A 33 10.94 9.68 9.98
N ARG A 34 11.47 8.55 10.46
CA ARG A 34 12.10 7.54 9.61
C ARG A 34 11.01 6.94 8.72
N SER A 35 10.88 7.46 7.49
CA SER A 35 9.97 6.92 6.49
C SER A 35 10.33 5.46 6.19
N MET A 36 9.37 4.55 6.33
CA MET A 36 9.57 3.13 5.99
C MET A 36 9.81 2.98 4.49
N ARG A 37 10.96 2.42 4.11
CA ARG A 37 11.29 2.13 2.71
C ARG A 37 10.52 0.89 2.25
N MET A 38 9.40 1.11 1.57
CA MET A 38 8.75 0.05 0.80
C MET A 38 9.50 -0.26 -0.49
N ILE A 39 9.47 -1.54 -0.88
CA ILE A 39 9.79 -1.93 -2.26
C ILE A 39 8.66 -1.38 -3.14
N LEU A 40 9.02 -0.50 -4.07
CA LEU A 40 8.10 0.08 -5.03
C LEU A 40 8.42 -0.43 -6.44
N PRO A 41 7.44 -0.45 -7.36
CA PRO A 41 7.73 -0.70 -8.76
C PRO A 41 8.80 0.26 -9.30
N PRO A 42 9.62 -0.17 -10.29
CA PRO A 42 10.54 0.71 -10.99
C PRO A 42 9.87 2.00 -11.46
N LEU A 43 10.61 3.11 -11.51
CA LEU A 43 10.06 4.42 -11.87
C LEU A 43 9.32 4.40 -13.23
N LYS A 44 9.83 3.64 -14.20
CA LYS A 44 9.19 3.45 -15.51
C LYS A 44 7.78 2.87 -15.37
N GLU A 45 7.61 1.82 -14.57
CA GLU A 45 6.30 1.20 -14.32
C GLU A 45 5.37 2.13 -13.56
N ARG A 46 5.88 2.84 -12.54
CA ARG A 46 5.09 3.85 -11.80
C ARG A 46 4.55 4.95 -12.72
N ARG A 47 5.34 5.42 -13.68
CA ARG A 47 4.88 6.41 -14.68
C ARG A 47 3.78 5.85 -15.58
N VAL A 48 3.85 4.58 -15.97
CA VAL A 48 2.80 3.93 -16.76
C VAL A 48 1.52 3.78 -15.94
N ILE A 49 1.62 3.31 -14.70
CA ILE A 49 0.49 3.17 -13.77
C ILE A 49 -0.18 4.53 -13.54
N HIS A 50 0.60 5.56 -13.24
CA HIS A 50 0.09 6.92 -13.06
C HIS A 50 -0.61 7.41 -14.32
N ARG A 51 -0.03 7.22 -15.51
CA ARG A 51 -0.66 7.64 -16.78
C ARG A 51 -2.01 6.95 -16.99
N SER A 52 -2.11 5.64 -16.71
CA SER A 52 -3.39 4.93 -16.80
C SER A 52 -4.43 5.48 -15.82
N LEU A 53 -4.03 5.81 -14.58
CA LEU A 53 -4.93 6.46 -13.62
C LEU A 53 -5.34 7.86 -14.07
N SER A 54 -4.43 8.64 -14.65
CA SER A 54 -4.71 9.95 -15.24
C SER A 54 -5.71 9.86 -16.39
N VAL A 55 -5.52 8.91 -17.32
CA VAL A 55 -6.45 8.69 -18.43
C VAL A 55 -7.83 8.28 -17.90
N PHE A 56 -7.89 7.39 -16.92
CA PHE A 56 -9.15 7.04 -16.28
C PHE A 56 -9.80 8.25 -15.59
N PHE A 57 -9.02 9.07 -14.88
CA PHE A 57 -9.55 10.27 -14.23
C PHE A 57 -10.18 11.24 -15.24
N GLN A 58 -9.61 11.36 -16.44
CA GLN A 58 -10.11 12.28 -17.46
C GLN A 58 -11.26 11.69 -18.28
N ALA A 59 -11.14 10.45 -18.75
CA ALA A 59 -12.04 9.82 -19.72
C ALA A 59 -12.94 8.71 -19.15
N HIS A 60 -12.80 8.37 -17.86
CA HIS A 60 -13.56 7.33 -17.15
C HIS A 60 -13.51 5.94 -17.80
N HIS A 61 -12.48 5.67 -18.63
CA HIS A 61 -12.25 4.38 -19.26
C HIS A 61 -11.81 3.33 -18.23
N THR A 62 -12.76 2.50 -17.76
CA THR A 62 -12.53 1.48 -16.72
C THR A 62 -11.38 0.51 -17.06
N ALA A 63 -11.10 0.28 -18.34
CA ALA A 63 -9.96 -0.52 -18.80
C ALA A 63 -8.60 0.05 -18.34
N ASP A 64 -8.44 1.37 -18.30
CA ASP A 64 -7.20 2.02 -17.85
C ASP A 64 -7.02 1.90 -16.35
N PHE A 65 -8.09 2.09 -15.58
CA PHE A 65 -8.08 1.82 -14.14
C PHE A 65 -7.70 0.36 -13.85
N ASN A 66 -8.35 -0.57 -14.55
CA ASN A 66 -8.06 -2.00 -14.41
C ASN A 66 -6.63 -2.37 -14.81
N ARG A 67 -6.04 -1.67 -15.79
CA ARG A 67 -4.64 -1.83 -16.18
C ARG A 67 -3.70 -1.35 -15.08
N ALA A 68 -3.98 -0.19 -14.49
CA ALA A 68 -3.19 0.38 -13.39
C ALA A 68 -3.18 -0.53 -12.16
N VAL A 69 -4.36 -0.93 -11.67
CA VAL A 69 -4.51 -1.82 -10.50
C VAL A 69 -3.88 -3.18 -10.79
N GLY A 70 -4.11 -3.75 -11.98
CA GLY A 70 -3.53 -5.02 -12.37
C GLY A 70 -2.00 -5.00 -12.45
N ALA A 71 -1.39 -3.88 -12.88
CA ALA A 71 0.07 -3.73 -12.86
C ALA A 71 0.64 -3.69 -11.44
N LEU A 72 -0.01 -2.98 -10.51
CA LEU A 72 0.37 -2.97 -9.09
C LEU A 72 0.26 -4.37 -8.47
N CYS A 73 -0.87 -5.06 -8.67
CA CYS A 73 -1.08 -6.39 -8.09
C CYS A 73 -0.06 -7.40 -8.62
N ARG A 74 0.26 -7.36 -9.92
CA ARG A 74 1.31 -8.22 -10.50
C ARG A 74 2.68 -7.98 -9.89
N PHE A 75 3.06 -6.72 -9.69
CA PHE A 75 4.35 -6.38 -9.08
C PHE A 75 4.49 -6.95 -7.67
N PHE A 76 3.43 -6.85 -6.85
CA PHE A 76 3.41 -7.37 -5.49
C PHE A 76 2.99 -8.84 -5.37
N ASN A 77 2.73 -9.52 -6.50
CA ASN A 77 2.20 -10.89 -6.53
C ASN A 77 0.93 -11.07 -5.68
N LEU A 78 0.00 -10.11 -5.79
CA LEU A 78 -1.28 -10.11 -5.08
C LEU A 78 -2.42 -10.47 -6.03
N LYS A 79 -3.51 -10.97 -5.46
CA LYS A 79 -4.81 -11.01 -6.15
C LYS A 79 -5.30 -9.58 -6.41
N ARG A 80 -6.23 -9.43 -7.34
CA ARG A 80 -6.86 -8.13 -7.59
C ARG A 80 -7.86 -7.83 -6.46
N PRO A 81 -7.86 -6.61 -5.89
CA PRO A 81 -8.87 -6.21 -4.93
C PRO A 81 -10.25 -6.09 -5.59
N SER A 82 -11.31 -6.20 -4.79
CA SER A 82 -12.66 -5.79 -5.20
C SER A 82 -12.78 -4.28 -5.06
N ILE A 83 -13.18 -3.58 -6.12
CA ILE A 83 -13.30 -2.11 -6.13
C ILE A 83 -14.77 -1.74 -6.14
N GLU A 84 -15.19 -0.95 -5.16
CA GLU A 84 -16.54 -0.39 -5.08
C GLU A 84 -16.49 1.14 -5.19
N TRP A 85 -17.32 1.68 -6.06
CA TRP A 85 -17.40 3.12 -6.30
C TRP A 85 -18.47 3.73 -5.40
N PHE A 86 -18.11 4.76 -4.64
CA PHE A 86 -19.05 5.49 -3.80
C PHE A 86 -19.39 6.85 -4.41
N GLU A 87 -20.66 7.23 -4.30
CA GLU A 87 -21.21 8.46 -4.88
C GLU A 87 -20.85 9.71 -4.10
N TYR A 88 -20.70 9.59 -2.78
CA TYR A 88 -20.45 10.72 -1.89
C TYR A 88 -19.13 10.55 -1.16
N ILE A 89 -18.41 11.67 -1.00
CA ILE A 89 -17.42 11.84 0.08
C ILE A 89 -18.24 11.96 1.36
N ASP A 90 -18.80 10.83 1.79
CA ASP A 90 -19.50 10.81 3.04
C ASP A 90 -18.41 10.89 4.11
N TRP A 91 -18.50 11.96 4.89
CA TRP A 91 -17.74 12.22 6.12
C TRP A 91 -16.32 12.73 5.88
N GLY A 92 -16.08 13.99 6.26
CA GLY A 92 -14.83 14.76 6.14
C GLY A 92 -13.59 14.20 6.87
N ARG A 93 -13.39 12.88 6.88
CA ARG A 93 -12.26 12.15 7.44
C ARG A 93 -11.55 11.24 6.45
N THR A 94 -12.22 10.61 5.47
CA THR A 94 -11.58 9.62 4.58
C THR A 94 -12.08 9.71 3.14
N ALA A 95 -11.14 9.83 2.20
CA ALA A 95 -11.41 10.00 0.76
C ALA A 95 -11.41 8.66 -0.02
N GLY A 96 -11.10 7.57 0.68
CA GLY A 96 -11.11 6.18 0.25
C GLY A 96 -11.08 5.31 1.50
N LYS A 97 -11.35 4.02 1.34
CA LYS A 97 -11.21 3.05 2.42
C LYS A 97 -10.93 1.65 1.89
N THR A 98 -9.77 1.13 2.21
CA THR A 98 -9.50 -0.31 2.09
C THR A 98 -10.04 -1.05 3.32
N TYR A 99 -10.50 -2.28 3.12
CA TYR A 99 -10.97 -3.19 4.16
C TYR A 99 -10.06 -4.43 4.26
N GLU A 100 -10.11 -5.10 5.40
CA GLU A 100 -9.29 -6.29 5.67
C GLU A 100 -9.62 -7.48 4.75
N ASP A 101 -10.85 -7.54 4.24
CA ASP A 101 -11.31 -8.56 3.28
C ASP A 101 -10.75 -8.34 1.86
N GLY A 102 -9.97 -7.27 1.65
CA GLY A 102 -9.38 -6.93 0.37
C GLY A 102 -10.28 -6.11 -0.55
N LYS A 103 -11.42 -5.62 -0.04
CA LYS A 103 -12.25 -4.63 -0.72
C LYS A 103 -11.64 -3.23 -0.59
N ILE A 104 -11.78 -2.41 -1.63
CA ILE A 104 -11.41 -0.99 -1.62
C ILE A 104 -12.58 -0.15 -2.09
N HIS A 105 -13.01 0.78 -1.25
CA HIS A 105 -13.97 1.81 -1.61
C HIS A 105 -13.22 3.04 -2.11
N LEU A 106 -13.59 3.51 -3.30
CA LEU A 106 -13.01 4.70 -3.92
C LEU A 106 -14.12 5.65 -4.37
N VAL A 107 -13.84 6.94 -4.32
CA VAL A 107 -14.70 7.96 -4.94
C VAL A 107 -14.42 7.97 -6.45
N HIS A 108 -15.48 7.89 -7.26
CA HIS A 108 -15.34 7.95 -8.71
C HIS A 108 -14.81 9.34 -9.15
N PRO A 109 -13.95 9.44 -10.19
CA PRO A 109 -13.45 10.73 -10.68
C PRO A 109 -14.52 11.77 -10.98
N GLU A 110 -15.71 11.36 -11.45
CA GLU A 110 -16.84 12.24 -11.70
C GLU A 110 -17.28 12.98 -10.43
N ASN A 111 -17.46 12.24 -9.34
CA ASN A 111 -17.86 12.80 -8.06
C ASN A 111 -16.72 13.58 -7.41
N TRP A 112 -15.49 13.12 -7.61
CA TRP A 112 -14.30 13.80 -7.10
C TRP A 112 -14.16 15.22 -7.64
N LYS A 113 -14.35 15.41 -8.95
CA LYS A 113 -14.24 16.72 -9.61
C LYS A 113 -15.22 17.76 -9.03
N ASN A 114 -16.33 17.30 -8.47
CA ASN A 114 -17.36 18.14 -7.85
C ASN A 114 -17.08 18.46 -6.36
N GLY A 115 -15.99 17.93 -5.79
CA GLY A 115 -15.62 18.16 -4.39
C GLY A 115 -15.17 19.59 -4.10
N ARG A 116 -15.49 20.12 -2.90
CA ARG A 116 -15.04 21.46 -2.47
C ARG A 116 -13.59 21.50 -1.99
N LYS A 117 -13.15 20.46 -1.26
CA LYS A 117 -11.81 20.38 -0.64
C LYS A 117 -10.81 19.53 -1.45
N TYR A 118 -11.31 18.47 -2.08
CA TYR A 118 -10.53 17.53 -2.87
C TYR A 118 -11.20 17.42 -4.24
N ASN A 119 -10.53 17.92 -5.27
CA ASN A 119 -11.07 17.94 -6.63
C ASN A 119 -10.03 17.82 -7.73
N SER A 120 -8.73 17.80 -7.37
CA SER A 120 -7.67 17.67 -8.36
C SER A 120 -7.36 16.21 -8.69
N GLU A 121 -6.96 15.96 -9.94
CA GLU A 121 -6.46 14.67 -10.41
C GLU A 121 -5.32 14.17 -9.53
N ARG A 122 -4.36 15.05 -9.21
CA ARG A 122 -3.19 14.70 -8.39
C ARG A 122 -3.61 14.15 -7.03
N GLN A 123 -4.58 14.77 -6.37
CA GLN A 123 -5.07 14.29 -5.07
C GLN A 123 -5.82 12.97 -5.22
N TRP A 124 -6.61 12.80 -6.29
CA TRP A 124 -7.33 11.55 -6.56
C TRP A 124 -6.37 10.39 -6.80
N VAL A 125 -5.38 10.56 -7.68
CA VAL A 125 -4.36 9.55 -7.97
C VAL A 125 -3.57 9.20 -6.71
N ASN A 126 -3.23 10.20 -5.89
CA ASN A 126 -2.57 9.96 -4.61
C ASN A 126 -3.45 9.17 -3.63
N MET A 127 -4.75 9.45 -3.58
CA MET A 127 -5.72 8.69 -2.79
C MET A 127 -5.79 7.23 -3.25
N VAL A 128 -5.86 6.98 -4.56
CA VAL A 128 -5.82 5.60 -5.09
C VAL A 128 -4.55 4.88 -4.67
N PHE A 129 -3.38 5.53 -4.74
CA PHE A 129 -2.13 4.93 -4.28
C PHE A 129 -2.12 4.70 -2.76
N HIS A 130 -2.72 5.59 -1.98
CA HIS A 130 -2.85 5.44 -0.53
C HIS A 130 -3.64 4.19 -0.18
N GLU A 131 -4.83 4.04 -0.75
CA GLU A 131 -5.69 2.87 -0.51
C GLU A 131 -5.07 1.57 -1.04
N MET A 132 -4.44 1.61 -2.22
CA MET A 132 -3.65 0.47 -2.72
C MET A 132 -2.47 0.13 -1.82
N GLY A 133 -1.85 1.13 -1.17
CA GLY A 133 -0.83 0.94 -0.16
C GLY A 133 -1.37 0.13 1.02
N HIS A 134 -2.53 0.52 1.57
CA HIS A 134 -3.22 -0.25 2.60
C HIS A 134 -3.51 -1.68 2.17
N TYR A 135 -4.01 -1.86 0.94
CA TYR A 135 -4.29 -3.20 0.41
C TYR A 135 -3.03 -4.06 0.32
N VAL A 136 -1.93 -3.50 -0.16
CA VAL A 136 -0.63 -4.19 -0.20
C VAL A 136 -0.16 -4.53 1.21
N PHE A 137 -0.35 -3.64 2.19
CA PHE A 137 0.02 -3.90 3.58
C PHE A 137 -0.76 -5.06 4.18
N TRP A 138 -2.08 -5.10 4.03
CA TRP A 138 -2.92 -6.16 4.60
C TRP A 138 -2.83 -7.50 3.84
N SER A 139 -2.82 -7.48 2.51
CA SER A 139 -2.92 -8.71 1.71
C SER A 139 -1.67 -9.60 1.75
N ASP A 140 -0.56 -9.09 2.30
CA ASP A 140 0.72 -9.81 2.39
C ASP A 140 1.21 -9.89 3.85
N ALA A 141 0.27 -9.83 4.81
CA ALA A 141 0.60 -9.77 6.24
C ALA A 141 1.42 -10.98 6.69
N GLU A 142 1.05 -12.20 6.30
CA GLU A 142 1.76 -13.44 6.67
C GLU A 142 3.21 -13.47 6.18
N ARG A 143 3.45 -13.23 4.88
CA ARG A 143 4.80 -13.22 4.32
C ARG A 143 5.68 -12.13 4.95
N LYS A 144 5.08 -10.99 5.27
CA LYS A 144 5.75 -9.88 5.96
C LYS A 144 6.05 -10.23 7.41
N ALA A 145 5.12 -10.90 8.10
CA ALA A 145 5.31 -11.42 9.44
C ALA A 145 6.42 -12.46 9.49
N ASP A 146 6.46 -13.40 8.55
CA ASP A 146 7.55 -14.38 8.40
C ASP A 146 8.90 -13.70 8.16
N THR A 147 8.94 -12.74 7.23
CA THR A 147 10.16 -11.98 6.93
C THR A 147 10.62 -11.17 8.15
N PHE A 148 9.68 -10.58 8.88
CA PHE A 148 9.92 -9.85 10.11
C PHE A 148 10.48 -10.79 11.20
N ALA A 149 9.81 -11.91 11.46
CA ALA A 149 10.24 -12.92 12.44
C ALA A 149 11.63 -13.48 12.10
N PHE A 150 11.88 -13.82 10.83
CA PHE A 150 13.20 -14.26 10.37
C PHE A 150 14.28 -13.20 10.61
N ARG A 151 14.00 -11.92 10.35
CA ARG A 151 14.95 -10.84 10.59
C ARG A 151 15.18 -10.56 12.07
N MET A 152 14.16 -10.72 12.90
CA MET A 152 14.26 -10.56 14.36
C MET A 152 15.06 -11.68 15.02
N THR A 153 15.00 -12.90 14.48
CA THR A 153 15.75 -14.06 15.00
C THR A 153 17.14 -14.19 14.39
N ARG A 154 17.39 -13.58 13.23
CA ARG A 154 18.71 -13.59 12.58
C ARG A 154 19.74 -12.84 13.42
N GLY A 155 20.72 -13.57 13.95
CA GLY A 155 21.84 -13.01 14.71
C GLY A 155 21.59 -12.85 16.21
N THR A 156 20.41 -13.24 16.72
CA THR A 156 20.16 -13.28 18.18
C THR A 156 20.67 -14.56 18.84
N ALA A 157 21.06 -15.58 18.05
CA ALA A 157 21.83 -16.73 18.52
C ALA A 157 23.32 -16.37 18.70
N ALA A 158 23.60 -15.36 19.51
CA ALA A 158 24.90 -15.09 20.09
C ALA A 158 24.79 -15.30 21.60
N ASN A 159 24.42 -16.51 22.00
CA ASN A 159 24.82 -17.22 23.23
C ASN A 159 24.02 -18.53 23.37
N GLY A 160 24.61 -19.64 22.93
CA GLY A 160 24.21 -20.99 23.34
C GLY A 160 23.32 -21.78 22.36
N VAL A 161 23.87 -22.89 21.87
CA VAL A 161 23.24 -23.98 21.11
C VAL A 161 23.04 -23.74 19.60
N ARG A 162 24.00 -24.26 18.84
CA ARG A 162 23.81 -24.66 17.43
C ARG A 162 22.75 -25.77 17.38
N THR A 163 21.48 -25.44 17.21
CA THR A 163 20.49 -26.45 16.80
C THR A 163 20.56 -26.58 15.28
N ASN A 164 21.09 -27.72 14.87
CA ASN A 164 21.12 -28.18 13.49
C ASN A 164 19.68 -28.30 12.96
N GLY A 165 19.39 -27.69 11.80
CA GLY A 165 18.27 -28.07 10.94
C GLY A 165 16.92 -27.40 11.19
N TYR A 166 16.70 -26.23 10.58
CA TYR A 166 15.39 -25.90 10.03
C TYR A 166 15.56 -25.37 8.60
N HIS A 167 15.40 -26.28 7.64
CA HIS A 167 15.17 -25.91 6.25
C HIS A 167 13.66 -25.76 6.04
N PRO A 168 13.15 -24.59 5.62
CA PRO A 168 11.75 -24.48 5.23
C PRO A 168 11.49 -25.44 4.06
N PRO A 169 10.34 -26.15 4.03
CA PRO A 169 10.06 -27.11 2.98
C PRO A 169 10.00 -26.39 1.63
N THR A 170 10.93 -26.74 0.74
CA THR A 170 10.85 -26.40 -0.67
C THR A 170 9.74 -27.26 -1.28
N ASN A 171 8.65 -26.63 -1.73
CA ASN A 171 7.54 -27.31 -2.38
C ASN A 171 8.05 -28.21 -3.52
N GLY A 172 7.87 -29.52 -3.32
CA GLY A 172 8.39 -30.58 -4.15
C GLY A 172 7.84 -30.54 -5.58
N ARG A 173 8.74 -30.30 -6.53
CA ARG A 173 8.56 -30.69 -7.92
C ARG A 173 8.77 -32.22 -7.97
N ALA A 174 7.69 -32.98 -7.84
CA ALA A 174 7.70 -34.43 -7.93
C ALA A 174 8.17 -34.87 -9.32
N ARG A 175 9.46 -35.16 -9.46
CA ARG A 175 10.04 -35.82 -10.64
C ARG A 175 9.80 -37.32 -10.50
N GLN A 176 8.76 -37.79 -11.17
CA GLN A 176 8.40 -39.21 -11.29
C GLN A 176 9.60 -39.99 -11.87
N LYS A 177 10.25 -40.82 -11.05
CA LYS A 177 11.15 -41.90 -11.52
C LYS A 177 10.28 -43.12 -11.77
N LYS A 178 9.95 -43.39 -13.05
CA LYS A 178 9.55 -44.74 -13.46
C LYS A 178 10.77 -45.64 -13.33
N ARG A 179 10.69 -46.61 -12.42
CA ARG A 179 11.63 -47.73 -12.31
C ARG A 179 11.32 -48.73 -13.43
N ALA A 180 12.36 -49.17 -14.12
CA ALA A 180 12.39 -50.37 -14.93
C ALA A 180 12.85 -51.55 -14.07
N ALA A 181 12.21 -52.71 -14.26
CA ALA A 181 12.53 -54.11 -13.86
C ALA A 181 11.17 -54.80 -13.62
N SER A 182 10.80 -55.93 -14.23
CA SER A 182 11.51 -56.96 -14.99
C SER A 182 10.61 -57.49 -16.11
#